data_AF-E9PL81-F1
#
_entry.id   AF-E9PL81-F1
#
_cell.length_a   1.000
_cell.length_b   1.000
_cell.length_c   1.000
_cell.angle_alpha   90.00
_cell.angle_beta   90.00
_cell.angle_gamma   90.00
#
_symmetry.space_group_name_H-M   'P 1'
#
loop_
_entity.id
_entity.type
_entity.pdbx_description
1 polymer ?
#
loop_
_entity_poly.entity_id
_entity_poly.type
_entity_poly.pdbx_seq_one_letter_code
_entity_poly.pdbx_strand_id
1 'polypeptide(L)' 'MKIWTSEHVFDHPWETVTTAAMQKYPNPMNPSVVGVDVLDRHIDPSGKLHSHRLLSTEWGLPSIVKSF' A
#
# COMPACT_ATOMS: atom_id res chain seq x y z
N MET A 1 -5.98 -14.00 -17.08
CA MET A 1 -5.90 -15.16 -16.15
C MET A 1 -5.82 -14.64 -14.73
N LYS A 2 -6.63 -15.17 -13.81
CA LYS A 2 -6.54 -14.88 -12.38
C LYS A 2 -5.68 -15.97 -11.74
N ILE A 3 -4.44 -15.66 -11.38
CA ILE A 3 -3.45 -16.65 -10.93
C ILE A 3 -3.66 -17.03 -9.45
N TRP A 4 -4.30 -16.15 -8.65
CA TRP A 4 -4.61 -16.37 -7.24
C TRP A 4 -5.84 -15.59 -6.78
N THR A 5 -6.53 -16.06 -5.75
CA THR A 5 -7.64 -15.37 -5.07
C THR A 5 -7.62 -15.73 -3.58
N SER A 6 -7.83 -14.74 -2.71
CA SER A 6 -7.95 -14.93 -1.27
C SER A 6 -8.98 -14.00 -0.70
N GLU A 7 -9.63 -14.44 0.38
CA GLU A 7 -10.57 -13.67 1.19
C GLU A 7 -10.05 -13.64 2.63
N HIS A 8 -10.23 -12.51 3.31
CA HIS A 8 -9.87 -12.34 4.72
C HIS A 8 -10.87 -11.42 5.40
N VAL A 9 -11.25 -11.76 6.63
CA VAL A 9 -12.17 -10.99 7.47
C VAL A 9 -11.37 -10.32 8.58
N PHE A 10 -11.42 -8.99 8.65
CA PHE A 10 -10.87 -8.23 9.77
C PHE A 10 -11.96 -8.04 10.84
N ASP A 11 -11.63 -8.26 12.11
CA ASP A 11 -12.53 -8.03 13.25
C ASP A 11 -12.57 -6.55 13.67
N HIS A 12 -12.75 -5.66 12.69
CA HIS A 12 -12.81 -4.21 12.88
C HIS A 12 -13.82 -3.58 11.91
N PRO A 13 -14.49 -2.47 12.30
CA PRO A 13 -15.41 -1.75 11.42
C PRO A 13 -14.75 -1.27 10.13
N TRP A 14 -15.56 -1.11 9.08
CA TRP A 14 -15.07 -0.71 7.75
C TRP A 14 -14.32 0.63 7.77
N GLU A 15 -14.78 1.58 8.58
CA GLU A 15 -14.18 2.90 8.75
C GLU A 15 -12.76 2.79 9.34
N THR A 16 -12.56 1.87 10.29
CA THR A 16 -11.26 1.60 10.90
C THR A 16 -10.32 0.94 9.88
N VAL A 17 -10.79 -0.08 9.17
CA VAL A 17 -9.98 -0.80 8.18
C VAL A 17 -9.58 0.11 7.02
N THR A 18 -10.50 0.92 6.51
CA THR A 18 -10.24 1.82 5.38
C THR A 18 -9.28 2.94 5.77
N THR A 19 -9.46 3.54 6.95
CA THR A 19 -8.51 4.53 7.49
C THR A 19 -7.12 3.93 7.67
N ALA A 20 -7.03 2.73 8.27
CA ALA A 20 -5.78 2.02 8.46
C ALA A 20 -5.10 1.67 7.12
N ALA A 21 -5.88 1.32 6.08
CA ALA A 21 -5.33 1.04 4.75
C ALA A 21 -4.72 2.29 4.08
N MET A 22 -5.33 3.47 4.28
CA MET A 22 -4.77 4.74 3.79
C MET A 22 -3.44 5.08 4.47
N GLN A 23 -3.34 4.79 5.77
CA GLN A 23 -2.16 5.03 6.61
C GLN A 23 -1.31 3.77 6.87
N LYS A 24 -1.42 2.75 5.99
CA LYS A 24 -0.80 1.43 6.21
C LYS A 24 0.71 1.49 6.43
N TYR A 25 1.38 2.48 5.85
CA TYR A 25 2.83 2.63 5.91
C TYR A 25 3.22 3.96 6.57
N PRO A 26 4.32 3.99 7.33
CA PRO A 26 5.23 2.86 7.62
C PRO A 26 4.63 1.85 8.61
N ASN A 27 5.05 0.58 8.55
CA ASN A 27 4.74 -0.41 9.59
C ASN A 27 5.87 -1.44 9.77
N PRO A 28 6.05 -2.03 10.98
CA PRO A 28 7.13 -2.98 11.26
C PRO A 28 7.09 -4.27 10.44
N MET A 29 5.90 -4.68 9.96
CA MET A 29 5.72 -5.93 9.20
C MET A 29 6.20 -5.82 7.75
N ASN A 30 6.34 -4.60 7.22
CA ASN A 30 6.77 -4.33 5.85
C ASN A 30 7.83 -3.20 5.84
N PRO A 31 9.01 -3.44 6.41
CA PRO A 31 10.05 -2.42 6.53
C PRO A 31 10.63 -1.99 5.17
N SER A 32 10.47 -2.83 4.13
CA SER A 32 10.95 -2.52 2.77
C SER A 32 10.20 -1.37 2.10
N VAL A 33 9.02 -0.97 2.57
CA VAL A 33 8.32 0.21 2.02
C VAL A 33 8.89 1.45 2.71
N VAL A 34 9.80 2.13 2.01
CA VAL A 34 10.57 3.25 2.58
C VAL A 34 9.94 4.62 2.31
N GLY A 35 9.06 4.73 1.31
CA GLY A 35 8.40 5.98 0.98
C GLY A 35 7.02 5.74 0.36
N VAL A 36 6.08 6.65 0.64
CA VAL A 36 4.76 6.64 0.02
C VAL A 36 4.27 8.05 -0.24
N ASP A 37 4.03 8.37 -1.51
CA ASP A 37 3.51 9.66 -1.94
C ASP A 37 2.10 9.52 -2.52
N VAL A 38 1.25 10.53 -2.30
CA VAL A 38 -0.05 10.66 -2.98
C VAL A 38 0.14 11.61 -4.15
N LEU A 39 0.11 11.07 -5.38
CA LEU A 39 0.33 11.84 -6.60
C LEU A 39 -0.92 12.60 -7.03
N ASP A 40 -2.09 11.99 -6.86
CA ASP A 40 -3.39 12.58 -7.19
C ASP A 40 -4.46 12.04 -6.25
N ARG A 41 -5.43 12.89 -5.88
CA ARG A 41 -6.59 12.52 -5.08
C ARG A 41 -7.77 13.42 -5.41
N HIS A 42 -8.88 12.80 -5.80
CA HIS A 42 -10.11 13.51 -6.12
C HIS A 42 -11.34 12.64 -5.83
N ILE A 43 -12.50 13.29 -5.73
CA ILE A 43 -13.79 12.63 -5.66
C ILE A 43 -14.43 12.73 -7.05
N ASP A 44 -14.85 11.60 -7.61
CA ASP A 44 -15.55 11.60 -8.91
C ASP A 44 -17.00 12.10 -8.78
N PRO A 45 -17.71 12.39 -9.89
CA PRO A 45 -19.10 12.83 -9.84
C PRO A 45 -20.07 11.82 -9.21
N SER A 46 -19.67 10.55 -9.03
CA SER A 46 -20.45 9.53 -8.34
C SER A 46 -20.19 9.47 -6.83
N GLY A 47 -19.30 10.32 -6.31
CA GLY A 47 -18.95 10.41 -4.90
C GLY A 47 -17.85 9.44 -4.46
N LYS A 48 -17.13 8.79 -5.38
CA LYS A 48 -16.06 7.85 -5.02
C LYS A 48 -14.71 8.56 -4.92
N LEU A 49 -13.97 8.25 -3.86
CA LEU A 49 -12.61 8.73 -3.65
C LEU A 49 -11.62 7.92 -4.49
N HIS A 50 -10.91 8.59 -5.39
CA HIS A 50 -9.78 8.04 -6.14
C HIS A 50 -8.48 8.54 -5.52
N SER A 51 -7.47 7.68 -5.42
CA SER A 51 -6.15 8.04 -4.89
C SER A 51 -5.06 7.29 -5.66
N HIS A 52 -4.23 8.04 -6.36
CA HIS A 52 -3.03 7.53 -7.02
C HIS A 52 -1.85 7.68 -6.08
N ARG A 53 -1.16 6.57 -5.77
CA ARG A 53 -0.05 6.55 -4.83
C ARG A 53 1.18 5.93 -5.48
N LEU A 54 2.34 6.55 -5.24
CA LEU A 54 3.64 5.99 -5.57
C LEU A 54 4.24 5.40 -4.29
N LEU A 55 4.64 4.13 -4.35
CA LEU A 55 5.30 3.44 -3.24
C LEU A 55 6.75 3.16 -3.63
N SER A 56 7.68 3.68 -2.83
CA SER A 56 9.11 3.42 -2.95
C SER A 56 9.49 2.25 -2.06
N THR A 57 10.10 1.23 -2.65
CA THR A 57 10.50 0.01 -1.93
C THR A 57 11.98 -0.26 -2.06
N GLU A 58 12.65 -0.49 -0.93
CA GLU A 58 14.01 -1.01 -0.89
C GLU A 58 13.99 -2.52 -0.74
N TRP A 59 14.48 -3.20 -1.77
CA TRP A 59 14.64 -4.64 -1.75
C TRP A 59 15.94 -5.00 -1.04
N GLY A 60 15.88 -6.03 -0.19
CA GLY A 60 17.06 -6.62 0.46
C GLY A 60 17.94 -7.38 -0.52
N LEU A 61 18.47 -6.71 -1.53
CA LEU A 61 19.37 -7.31 -2.50
C LEU A 61 20.65 -7.77 -1.77
N PRO A 62 21.12 -9.01 -2.03
CA PRO A 62 22.37 -9.48 -1.47
C PRO A 62 23.50 -8.51 -1.79
N SER A 63 24.39 -8.27 -0.82
CA SER A 63 25.52 -7.34 -0.96
C SER A 63 26.40 -7.65 -2.17
N ILE A 64 26.47 -8.92 -2.59
CA ILE A 64 27.22 -9.36 -3.77
C ILE A 64 26.70 -8.78 -5.09
N VAL A 65 25.45 -8.33 -5.14
CA VAL A 65 24.83 -7.70 -6.32
C VAL A 65 24.87 -6.17 -6.24
N LYS A 66 25.15 -5.59 -5.06
CA LYS A 66 25.17 -4.12 -4.83
C LYS A 66 26.42 -3.41 -5.39
N SER A 67 27.20 -4.07 -6.24
CA SER A 67 28.44 -3.52 -6.78
C SER A 67 28.18 -2.62 -7.98
N PHE A 68 27.50 -1.47 -7.81
CA PHE A 68 27.59 -0.26 -8.65
C PHE A 68 27.06 0.96 -7.87
#